data_AF-A0A9D6JFM2-F1
#
_entry.id   AF-A0A9D6JFM2-F1
#
_cell.length_a   1.000
_cell.length_b   1.000
_cell.length_c   1.000
_cell.angle_alpha   90.00
_cell.angle_beta   90.00
_cell.angle_gamma   90.00
#
_symmetry.space_group_name_H-M   'P 1'
#
loop_
_entity.id
_entity.type
_entity.pdbx_description
1 polymer ?
#
loop_
_entity_poly.entity_id
_entity_poly.type
_entity_poly.pdbx_seq_one_letter_code
_entity_poly.pdbx_strand_id
1 'polypeptide(L)'
;ELYQPLLVNAAAMTGTGQLPRFAEELFKTRDESLYLIPTAEVPVTNLHREEMLPPGTLPLSYVAFTPCFRREAGAHGKDTRGLIRQHQFNKVELVKFAEADRSYEALEQMTRDAEAVLQRLGLPYRVVVLCTGDLGFAAAKTYDIEVWLPSQSASPKESGTHADAVGARGIGGYREISSISNCEAFQARRADIRYRPAPTAPVEYVHTLNGSGVAVGRTWLAILENYQEADGSVRIPEALRPYMDGLERIGRP
;
A
#
# COMPACT_ATOMS: atom_id res chain seq x y z
N GLU A 1 -3.60 3.44 -16.28
CA GLU A 1 -4.59 3.29 -15.19
C GLU A 1 -5.46 2.08 -15.50
N LEU A 2 -5.83 1.29 -14.49
CA LEU A 2 -6.62 0.06 -14.66
C LEU A 2 -7.88 0.09 -13.78
N TYR A 3 -8.99 -0.43 -14.32
CA TYR A 3 -10.21 -0.73 -13.57
C TYR A 3 -10.31 -2.25 -13.40
N GLN A 4 -10.20 -2.71 -12.17
CA GLN A 4 -10.06 -4.13 -11.84
C GLN A 4 -11.30 -4.67 -11.10
N PRO A 5 -11.58 -5.98 -11.20
CA PRO A 5 -12.61 -6.62 -10.39
C PRO A 5 -12.33 -6.46 -8.89
N LEU A 6 -13.37 -6.18 -8.10
CA LEU A 6 -13.28 -6.12 -6.63
C LEU A 6 -13.44 -7.48 -5.95
N LEU A 7 -13.98 -8.46 -6.70
CA LEU A 7 -14.09 -9.85 -6.30
C LEU A 7 -13.15 -10.68 -7.15
N VAL A 8 -12.32 -11.50 -6.52
CA VAL A 8 -11.35 -12.38 -7.19
C VAL A 8 -11.45 -13.81 -6.68
N ASN A 9 -11.01 -14.75 -7.50
CA ASN A 9 -10.98 -16.16 -7.12
C ASN A 9 -9.82 -16.48 -6.16
N ALA A 10 -9.83 -17.70 -5.60
CA ALA A 10 -8.79 -18.16 -4.67
C ALA A 10 -7.39 -18.24 -5.32
N ALA A 11 -7.32 -18.51 -6.64
CA ALA A 11 -6.05 -18.61 -7.35
C ALA A 11 -5.33 -17.25 -7.37
N ALA A 12 -6.06 -16.16 -7.62
CA ALA A 12 -5.54 -14.78 -7.52
C ALA A 12 -4.95 -14.50 -6.13
N MET A 13 -5.74 -14.75 -5.08
CA MET A 13 -5.29 -14.56 -3.68
C MET A 13 -4.10 -15.44 -3.30
N THR A 14 -3.97 -16.63 -3.89
CA THR A 14 -2.82 -17.53 -3.67
C THR A 14 -1.57 -17.03 -4.37
N GLY A 15 -1.73 -16.45 -5.57
CA GLY A 15 -0.66 -15.87 -6.38
C GLY A 15 0.07 -14.74 -5.64
N THR A 16 -0.68 -13.83 -5.03
CA THR A 16 -0.13 -12.66 -4.30
C THR A 16 0.19 -12.95 -2.83
N GLY A 17 -0.08 -14.17 -2.34
CA GLY A 17 0.36 -14.64 -1.03
C GLY A 17 -0.62 -14.41 0.13
N GLN A 18 -1.82 -13.89 -0.13
CA GLN A 18 -2.87 -13.76 0.89
C GLN A 18 -3.37 -15.14 1.34
N LEU A 19 -3.55 -16.08 0.40
CA LEU A 19 -3.89 -17.46 0.72
C LEU A 19 -2.66 -18.38 0.69
N PRO A 20 -2.63 -19.43 1.55
CA PRO A 20 -3.65 -19.77 2.55
C PRO A 20 -3.50 -19.02 3.89
N ARG A 21 -2.36 -18.37 4.13
CA ARG A 21 -1.94 -17.90 5.46
C ARG A 21 -2.88 -16.88 6.11
N PHE A 22 -3.45 -15.96 5.33
CA PHE A 22 -4.23 -14.83 5.83
C PHE A 22 -5.72 -14.96 5.52
N ALA A 23 -6.23 -16.18 5.34
CA ALA A 23 -7.63 -16.44 4.99
C ALA A 23 -8.62 -15.78 5.97
N GLU A 24 -8.28 -15.71 7.26
CA GLU A 24 -9.12 -15.11 8.30
C GLU A 24 -9.23 -13.59 8.19
N GLU A 25 -8.29 -12.93 7.50
CA GLU A 25 -8.29 -11.48 7.28
C GLU A 25 -9.14 -11.06 6.07
N LEU A 26 -9.61 -12.01 5.26
CA LEU A 26 -10.31 -11.75 4.00
C LEU A 26 -11.82 -11.91 4.15
N PHE A 27 -12.58 -11.04 3.49
CA PHE A 27 -14.01 -11.27 3.27
C PHE A 27 -14.20 -12.21 2.09
N LYS A 28 -14.95 -13.30 2.32
CA LYS A 28 -15.26 -14.33 1.33
C LYS A 28 -16.77 -14.38 1.08
N THR A 29 -17.19 -14.42 -0.18
CA THR A 29 -18.59 -14.65 -0.57
C THR A 29 -19.02 -16.08 -0.23
N ARG A 30 -20.28 -16.27 0.15
CA ARG A 30 -20.78 -17.58 0.58
C ARG A 30 -20.88 -18.60 -0.56
N ASP A 31 -21.35 -18.17 -1.73
CA ASP A 31 -21.85 -19.10 -2.77
C ASP A 31 -20.80 -19.44 -3.84
N GLU A 32 -20.05 -18.44 -4.33
CA GLU A 32 -19.09 -18.62 -5.43
C GLU A 32 -17.63 -18.80 -4.96
N SER A 33 -17.40 -18.77 -3.64
CA SER A 33 -16.06 -18.78 -3.04
C SER A 33 -15.10 -17.72 -3.60
N LEU A 34 -15.63 -16.57 -4.04
CA LEU A 34 -14.86 -15.37 -4.36
C LEU A 34 -14.48 -14.59 -3.10
N TYR A 35 -13.47 -13.74 -3.22
CA TYR A 35 -12.92 -12.94 -2.15
C TYR A 35 -12.95 -11.47 -2.53
N LEU A 36 -13.40 -10.61 -1.62
CA LEU A 36 -13.19 -9.17 -1.77
C LEU A 36 -11.70 -8.85 -1.65
N ILE A 37 -11.21 -7.96 -2.51
CA ILE A 37 -9.78 -7.64 -2.56
C ILE A 37 -9.34 -6.80 -1.34
N PRO A 38 -8.26 -7.18 -0.63
CA PRO A 38 -7.69 -6.38 0.45
C PRO A 38 -6.79 -5.24 -0.05
N THR A 39 -6.51 -5.24 -1.35
CA THR A 39 -5.69 -4.27 -2.10
C THR A 39 -5.80 -4.53 -3.60
N ALA A 40 -5.68 -3.49 -4.44
CA ALA A 40 -5.62 -3.63 -5.89
C ALA A 40 -4.39 -4.41 -6.39
N GLU A 41 -3.36 -4.58 -5.56
CA GLU A 41 -2.22 -5.47 -5.83
C GLU A 41 -2.70 -6.85 -6.27
N VAL A 42 -3.73 -7.40 -5.61
CA VAL A 42 -4.22 -8.75 -5.90
C VAL A 42 -4.65 -8.87 -7.36
N PRO A 43 -5.68 -8.16 -7.87
CA PRO A 43 -6.07 -8.31 -9.26
C PRO A 43 -5.00 -7.80 -10.24
N VAL A 44 -4.25 -6.74 -9.93
CA VAL A 44 -3.28 -6.16 -10.87
C VAL A 44 -2.08 -7.07 -11.09
N THR A 45 -1.47 -7.62 -10.03
CA THR A 45 -0.36 -8.58 -10.18
C THR A 45 -0.80 -9.82 -10.96
N ASN A 46 -2.06 -10.20 -10.79
CA ASN A 46 -2.67 -11.38 -11.39
C ASN A 46 -3.19 -11.19 -12.81
N LEU A 47 -3.10 -9.98 -13.36
CA LEU A 47 -3.45 -9.68 -14.75
C LEU A 47 -2.64 -10.54 -15.74
N HIS A 48 -1.38 -10.78 -15.41
CA HIS A 48 -0.42 -11.53 -16.23
C HIS A 48 -0.19 -12.97 -15.73
N ARG A 49 -1.13 -13.53 -14.95
CA ARG A 49 -1.02 -14.93 -14.50
C ARG A 49 -0.89 -15.86 -15.70
N GLU A 50 -0.01 -16.84 -15.57
CA GLU A 50 0.25 -17.89 -16.57
C GLU A 50 0.71 -17.31 -17.92
N GLU A 51 1.17 -16.06 -17.93
CA GLU A 51 1.62 -15.37 -19.13
C GLU A 51 3.14 -15.49 -19.28
N MET A 52 3.57 -15.58 -20.54
CA MET A 52 4.96 -15.41 -20.96
C MET A 52 5.11 -14.02 -21.60
N LEU A 53 5.61 -13.06 -20.85
CA LEU A 53 5.84 -11.71 -21.35
C LEU A 53 6.93 -11.69 -22.43
N PRO A 54 6.69 -11.02 -23.58
CA PRO A 54 7.67 -10.91 -24.65
C PRO A 54 8.95 -10.17 -24.22
N PRO A 55 10.10 -10.42 -24.88
CA PRO A 55 11.31 -9.63 -24.68
C PRO A 55 11.07 -8.14 -24.94
N GLY A 56 11.63 -7.26 -24.11
CA GLY A 56 11.55 -5.81 -24.26
C GLY A 56 10.25 -5.16 -23.78
N THR A 57 9.35 -5.89 -23.10
CA THR A 57 8.13 -5.31 -22.53
C THR A 57 8.30 -4.78 -21.10
N LEU A 58 9.36 -5.17 -20.41
CA LEU A 58 9.61 -4.77 -19.02
C LEU A 58 10.43 -3.46 -18.97
N PRO A 59 10.22 -2.61 -17.94
CA PRO A 59 9.26 -2.79 -16.85
C PRO A 59 7.82 -2.44 -17.26
N LEU A 60 6.84 -3.19 -16.75
CA LEU A 60 5.43 -2.82 -16.81
C LEU A 60 5.06 -2.06 -15.54
N SER A 61 4.37 -0.94 -15.67
CA SER A 61 3.94 -0.11 -14.54
C SER A 61 2.44 0.16 -14.60
N TYR A 62 1.75 -0.17 -13.52
CA TYR A 62 0.30 -0.02 -13.39
C TYR A 62 -0.05 0.80 -12.16
N VAL A 63 -1.17 1.51 -12.28
CA VAL A 63 -1.81 2.25 -11.20
C VAL A 63 -3.30 1.92 -11.18
N ALA A 64 -3.86 1.68 -10.00
CA ALA A 64 -5.27 1.37 -9.83
C ALA A 64 -5.82 1.99 -8.53
N PHE A 65 -6.97 2.65 -8.63
CA PHE A 65 -7.74 3.11 -7.47
C PHE A 65 -8.85 2.10 -7.16
N THR A 66 -8.88 1.57 -5.94
CA THR A 66 -9.96 0.67 -5.50
C THR A 66 -10.37 0.90 -4.05
N PRO A 67 -11.64 0.63 -3.69
CA PRO A 67 -11.95 0.25 -2.32
C PRO A 67 -11.23 -1.05 -1.98
N CYS A 68 -10.72 -1.14 -0.76
CA CYS A 68 -9.97 -2.26 -0.20
C CYS A 68 -10.71 -2.79 1.02
N PHE A 69 -10.82 -4.11 1.16
CA PHE A 69 -11.64 -4.76 2.19
C PHE A 69 -10.79 -5.67 3.07
N ARG A 70 -10.76 -5.40 4.39
CA ARG A 70 -9.99 -6.19 5.37
C ARG A 70 -10.84 -6.47 6.60
N ARG A 71 -10.84 -7.71 7.08
CA ARG A 71 -11.56 -8.09 8.30
C ARG A 71 -10.94 -7.52 9.57
N GLU A 72 -9.66 -7.10 9.52
CA GLU A 72 -8.93 -6.58 10.68
C GLU A 72 -9.00 -7.54 11.90
N ALA A 73 -9.02 -8.85 11.61
CA ALA A 73 -9.09 -9.89 12.63
C ALA A 73 -7.83 -9.81 13.52
N GLY A 74 -8.01 -9.83 14.84
CA GLY A 74 -6.92 -9.70 15.80
C GLY A 74 -6.53 -8.26 16.16
N ALA A 75 -7.15 -7.23 15.57
CA ALA A 75 -6.89 -5.83 15.89
C ALA A 75 -7.77 -5.25 17.02
N HIS A 76 -8.38 -6.10 17.87
CA HIS A 76 -9.29 -5.67 18.93
C HIS A 76 -8.67 -4.60 19.83
N GLY A 77 -9.32 -3.43 19.91
CA GLY A 77 -8.92 -2.32 20.78
C GLY A 77 -7.80 -1.42 20.25
N LYS A 78 -7.18 -1.73 19.10
CA LYS A 78 -6.12 -0.89 18.50
C LYS A 78 -6.70 0.02 17.40
N ASP A 79 -6.40 1.32 17.47
CA ASP A 79 -6.79 2.33 16.46
C ASP A 79 -8.30 2.31 16.11
N THR A 80 -9.15 1.98 17.07
CA THR A 80 -10.61 1.79 16.86
C THR A 80 -11.35 3.10 16.59
N ARG A 81 -10.75 4.25 16.89
CA ARG A 81 -11.32 5.59 16.67
C ARG A 81 -10.65 6.25 15.45
N GLY A 82 -11.46 6.79 14.54
CA GLY A 82 -10.99 7.58 13.39
C GLY A 82 -10.83 6.73 12.12
N LEU A 83 -9.94 7.16 11.22
CA LEU A 83 -9.83 6.64 9.84
C LEU A 83 -8.59 5.76 9.59
N ILE A 84 -7.80 5.46 10.63
CA ILE A 84 -6.53 4.72 10.47
C ILE A 84 -6.75 3.25 10.15
N ARG A 85 -7.74 2.63 10.81
CA ARG A 85 -8.08 1.22 10.67
C ARG A 85 -9.58 1.09 10.45
N GLN A 86 -9.96 0.58 9.28
CA GLN A 86 -11.34 0.44 8.83
C GLN A 86 -11.48 -0.87 8.06
N HIS A 87 -12.68 -1.45 8.04
CA HIS A 87 -12.93 -2.64 7.21
C HIS A 87 -12.91 -2.33 5.72
N GLN A 88 -13.25 -1.11 5.35
CA GLN A 88 -13.19 -0.61 3.99
C GLN A 88 -12.45 0.73 3.95
N PHE A 89 -11.50 0.86 3.03
CA PHE A 89 -10.79 2.11 2.78
C PHE A 89 -10.40 2.20 1.30
N ASN A 90 -10.23 3.43 0.79
CA ASN A 90 -9.78 3.64 -0.59
C ASN A 90 -8.27 3.74 -0.66
N LYS A 91 -7.68 3.17 -1.71
CA LYS A 91 -6.24 3.20 -1.95
C LYS A 91 -5.94 3.35 -3.43
N VAL A 92 -4.94 4.16 -3.75
CA VAL A 92 -4.28 4.15 -5.06
C VAL A 92 -3.06 3.24 -4.94
N GLU A 93 -3.05 2.14 -5.68
CA GLU A 93 -1.97 1.16 -5.68
C GLU A 93 -1.05 1.37 -6.88
N LEU A 94 0.24 1.21 -6.66
CA LEU A 94 1.28 1.09 -7.68
C LEU A 94 1.70 -0.38 -7.76
N VAL A 95 1.76 -0.93 -8.96
CA VAL A 95 2.27 -2.30 -9.20
C VAL A 95 3.23 -2.25 -10.38
N LYS A 96 4.41 -2.87 -10.20
CA LYS A 96 5.41 -2.98 -11.27
C LYS A 96 5.81 -4.44 -11.48
N PHE A 97 6.06 -4.78 -12.74
CA PHE A 97 6.75 -6.00 -13.14
C PHE A 97 8.09 -5.57 -13.72
N ALA A 98 9.18 -6.15 -13.24
CA ALA A 98 10.54 -5.77 -13.62
C ALA A 98 11.38 -7.00 -13.96
N GLU A 99 12.44 -6.76 -14.74
CA GLU A 99 13.54 -7.71 -14.87
C GLU A 99 14.21 -7.92 -13.50
N ALA A 100 14.73 -9.13 -13.27
CA ALA A 100 15.22 -9.53 -11.95
C ALA A 100 16.38 -8.65 -11.45
N ASP A 101 17.29 -8.27 -12.34
CA ASP A 101 18.46 -7.43 -12.07
C ASP A 101 18.12 -5.94 -11.89
N ARG A 102 16.94 -5.50 -12.33
CA ARG A 102 16.43 -4.12 -12.22
C ARG A 102 15.40 -3.91 -11.12
N SER A 103 14.94 -4.97 -10.45
CA SER A 103 13.82 -4.86 -9.52
C SER A 103 14.12 -3.96 -8.31
N TYR A 104 15.34 -3.96 -7.80
CA TYR A 104 15.71 -3.08 -6.68
C TYR A 104 15.82 -1.61 -7.08
N GLU A 105 16.24 -1.32 -8.32
CA GLU A 105 16.18 0.04 -8.88
C GLU A 105 14.72 0.50 -9.02
N ALA A 106 13.84 -0.41 -9.48
CA ALA A 106 12.41 -0.15 -9.55
C ALA A 106 11.76 0.09 -8.17
N LEU A 107 12.25 -0.59 -7.11
CA LEU A 107 11.82 -0.36 -5.74
C LEU A 107 12.15 1.06 -5.29
N GLU A 108 13.41 1.49 -5.45
CA GLU A 108 13.84 2.83 -5.06
C GLU A 108 13.04 3.90 -5.83
N GLN A 109 12.78 3.68 -7.12
CA GLN A 109 11.95 4.60 -7.91
C GLN A 109 10.50 4.62 -7.41
N MET A 110 9.89 3.47 -7.12
CA MET A 110 8.49 3.41 -6.68
C MET A 110 8.29 4.00 -5.28
N THR A 111 9.30 3.90 -4.39
CA THR A 111 9.30 4.62 -3.12
C THR A 111 9.26 6.14 -3.36
N ARG A 112 10.13 6.66 -4.24
CA ARG A 112 10.12 8.09 -4.62
C ARG A 112 8.80 8.53 -5.24
N ASP A 113 8.19 7.68 -6.07
CA ASP A 113 6.88 7.96 -6.69
C ASP A 113 5.81 8.20 -5.61
N ALA A 114 5.80 7.40 -4.53
CA ALA A 114 4.88 7.56 -3.40
C ALA A 114 5.23 8.76 -2.51
N GLU A 115 6.52 9.00 -2.24
CA GLU A 115 7.00 10.18 -1.51
C GLU A 115 6.59 11.49 -2.20
N ALA A 116 6.67 11.54 -3.53
CA ALA A 116 6.31 12.73 -4.32
C ALA A 116 4.87 13.19 -4.08
N VAL A 117 3.94 12.25 -3.77
CA VAL A 117 2.56 12.59 -3.41
C VAL A 117 2.53 13.37 -2.10
N LEU A 118 3.22 12.90 -1.06
CA LEU A 118 3.28 13.59 0.24
C LEU A 118 4.01 14.93 0.15
N GLN A 119 5.09 15.00 -0.61
CA GLN A 119 5.85 16.24 -0.86
C GLN A 119 4.98 17.31 -1.54
N ARG A 120 4.24 16.94 -2.59
CA ARG A 120 3.30 17.86 -3.27
C ARG A 120 2.14 18.29 -2.37
N LEU A 121 1.71 17.41 -1.47
CA LEU A 121 0.70 17.70 -0.46
C LEU A 121 1.24 18.49 0.74
N GLY A 122 2.55 18.75 0.81
CA GLY A 122 3.17 19.46 1.93
C GLY A 122 3.08 18.71 3.28
N LEU A 123 2.93 17.39 3.26
CA LEU A 123 2.79 16.57 4.47
C LEU A 123 4.17 16.10 4.97
N PRO A 124 4.56 16.39 6.23
CA PRO A 124 5.81 15.88 6.79
C PRO A 124 5.76 14.36 6.94
N TYR A 125 6.84 13.67 6.58
CA TYR A 125 6.92 12.21 6.63
C TYR A 125 8.36 11.74 6.89
N ARG A 126 8.50 10.45 7.18
CA ARG A 126 9.78 9.71 7.20
C ARG A 126 9.67 8.41 6.41
N VAL A 127 10.80 7.91 5.93
CA VAL A 127 10.91 6.61 5.28
C VAL A 127 11.65 5.65 6.19
N VAL A 128 11.12 4.44 6.38
CA VAL A 128 11.66 3.41 7.26
C VAL A 128 11.88 2.13 6.45
N VAL A 129 13.10 1.59 6.50
CA VAL A 129 13.36 0.22 6.02
C VAL A 129 12.86 -0.76 7.08
N LEU A 130 12.02 -1.71 6.68
CA LEU A 130 11.53 -2.73 7.61
C LEU A 130 12.61 -3.74 7.97
N CYS A 131 12.65 -4.13 9.24
CA CYS A 131 13.50 -5.24 9.70
C CYS A 131 12.85 -6.59 9.36
N THR A 132 13.62 -7.67 9.44
CA THR A 132 13.18 -9.01 9.04
C THR A 132 11.95 -9.51 9.81
N GLY A 133 11.79 -9.14 11.08
CA GLY A 133 10.63 -9.53 11.90
C GLY A 133 9.33 -8.82 11.49
N ASP A 134 9.44 -7.68 10.82
CA ASP A 134 8.32 -6.84 10.41
C ASP A 134 7.99 -6.96 8.91
N LEU A 135 8.74 -7.76 8.15
CA LEU A 135 8.49 -7.94 6.71
C LEU A 135 7.18 -8.68 6.46
N GLY A 136 6.44 -8.21 5.44
CA GLY A 136 5.26 -8.90 4.93
C GLY A 136 5.64 -10.24 4.29
N PHE A 137 4.71 -11.21 4.32
CA PHE A 137 4.97 -12.59 3.89
C PHE A 137 5.53 -12.74 2.47
N ALA A 138 5.10 -11.88 1.54
CA ALA A 138 5.53 -11.94 0.14
C ALA A 138 6.74 -11.04 -0.17
N ALA A 139 7.19 -10.21 0.78
CA ALA A 139 8.20 -9.19 0.52
C ALA A 139 9.61 -9.70 0.82
N ALA A 140 10.57 -9.37 -0.06
CA ALA A 140 12.00 -9.54 0.18
C ALA A 140 12.62 -8.29 0.82
N LYS A 141 12.14 -7.10 0.44
CA LYS A 141 12.51 -5.81 1.03
C LYS A 141 11.33 -4.85 0.95
N THR A 142 11.13 -4.06 2.01
CA THR A 142 10.04 -3.10 2.09
C THR A 142 10.50 -1.78 2.70
N TYR A 143 10.00 -0.68 2.14
CA TYR A 143 10.03 0.65 2.74
C TYR A 143 8.62 1.04 3.18
N ASP A 144 8.47 1.42 4.44
CA ASP A 144 7.27 2.11 4.91
C ASP A 144 7.51 3.62 4.84
N ILE A 145 6.50 4.34 4.36
CA ILE A 145 6.44 5.79 4.47
C ILE A 145 5.45 6.09 5.59
N GLU A 146 5.92 6.82 6.60
CA GLU A 146 5.12 7.21 7.74
C GLU A 146 4.91 8.72 7.76
N VAL A 147 3.66 9.16 7.81
CA VAL A 147 3.26 10.57 7.84
C VAL A 147 3.12 11.06 9.28
N TRP A 148 3.47 12.32 9.52
CA TRP A 148 3.30 12.96 10.82
C TRP A 148 1.82 13.23 11.13
N LEU A 149 1.37 12.80 12.31
CA LEU A 149 0.06 13.10 12.88
C LEU A 149 0.23 13.87 14.20
N PRO A 150 0.04 15.20 14.20
CA PRO A 150 0.18 16.06 15.38
C PRO A 150 -0.57 15.56 16.62
N SER A 151 -1.77 15.00 16.46
CA SER A 151 -2.57 14.53 17.59
C SER A 151 -1.94 13.32 18.31
N GLN A 152 -1.01 12.63 17.65
CA GLN A 152 -0.40 11.38 18.13
C GLN A 152 1.05 11.56 18.57
N SER A 153 1.54 12.81 18.63
CA SER A 153 2.91 13.13 19.00
C SER A 153 3.18 13.17 20.51
N ALA A 154 2.13 13.12 21.34
CA ALA A 154 2.28 13.14 22.80
C ALA A 154 3.00 11.87 23.30
N SER A 155 4.06 12.06 24.09
CA SER A 155 4.89 11.02 24.67
C SER A 155 4.13 10.06 25.61
N PRO A 156 4.62 8.83 25.82
CA PRO A 156 3.98 7.74 26.58
C PRO A 156 3.96 7.97 28.10
N LYS A 157 3.34 9.07 28.55
CA LYS A 157 3.03 9.29 29.96
C LYS A 157 1.52 9.12 30.14
N GLU A 158 1.05 7.88 30.32
CA GLU A 158 -0.11 7.54 31.17
C GLU A 158 -0.50 6.05 31.14
N SER A 159 -0.10 5.26 30.15
CA SER A 159 -0.28 3.80 30.20
C SER A 159 0.97 3.14 30.77
N GLY A 160 0.96 2.79 32.05
CA GLY A 160 2.04 2.11 32.79
C GLY A 160 2.36 0.68 32.33
N THR A 161 2.45 0.45 31.02
CA THR A 161 2.91 -0.80 30.44
C THR A 161 4.14 -0.51 29.61
N HIS A 162 5.31 -0.94 30.09
CA HIS A 162 6.48 -1.18 29.26
C HIS A 162 6.11 -2.27 28.25
N ALA A 163 5.42 -1.89 27.17
CA ALA A 163 5.27 -2.75 26.01
C ALA A 163 6.58 -2.64 25.22
N ASP A 164 7.24 -3.78 25.12
CA ASP A 164 8.50 -4.03 24.43
C ASP A 164 8.69 -3.16 23.18
N ALA A 165 9.70 -2.30 23.23
CA ALA A 165 10.16 -1.46 22.13
C ALA A 165 10.90 -2.32 21.07
N VAL A 166 10.25 -3.35 20.56
CA VAL A 166 10.71 -4.13 19.42
C VAL A 166 9.79 -3.80 18.25
N GLY A 167 10.20 -2.82 17.45
CA GLY A 167 9.48 -2.31 16.27
C GLY A 167 9.33 -0.79 16.32
N ALA A 168 10.14 -0.06 15.55
CA ALA A 168 10.14 1.42 15.55
C ALA A 168 8.93 2.05 14.83
N ARG A 169 7.97 1.25 14.37
CA ARG A 169 6.78 1.70 13.65
C ARG A 169 5.87 2.48 14.58
N GLY A 170 5.39 3.64 14.12
CA GLY A 170 4.43 4.40 14.92
C GLY A 170 5.02 5.24 16.06
N ILE A 171 6.35 5.33 16.21
CA ILE A 171 6.95 6.08 17.31
C ILE A 171 6.91 7.59 17.04
N GLY A 172 6.49 8.36 18.05
CA GLY A 172 6.55 9.82 18.05
C GLY A 172 5.66 10.45 16.99
N GLY A 173 4.37 10.12 16.96
CA GLY A 173 3.40 10.77 16.08
C GLY A 173 3.44 10.40 14.60
N TYR A 174 4.45 9.68 14.11
CA TYR A 174 4.46 9.17 12.73
C TYR A 174 3.58 7.93 12.61
N ARG A 175 2.81 7.79 11.52
CA ARG A 175 1.99 6.59 11.23
C ARG A 175 2.14 6.19 9.77
N GLU A 176 2.20 4.89 9.51
CA GLU A 176 2.28 4.32 8.16
C GLU A 176 1.16 4.88 7.26
N ILE A 177 1.51 5.43 6.11
CA ILE A 177 0.59 5.89 5.07
C ILE A 177 0.82 5.15 3.75
N SER A 178 2.00 4.57 3.57
CA SER A 178 2.37 3.73 2.44
C SER A 178 3.37 2.65 2.86
N SER A 179 3.35 1.53 2.15
CA SER A 179 4.29 0.43 2.27
C SER A 179 4.63 -0.05 0.86
N ILE A 180 5.90 -0.01 0.49
CA ILE A 180 6.41 -0.27 -0.87
C ILE A 180 7.36 -1.46 -0.80
N SER A 181 7.03 -2.55 -1.50
CA SER A 181 7.73 -3.83 -1.40
C SER A 181 8.24 -4.31 -2.76
N ASN A 182 9.44 -4.90 -2.74
CA ASN A 182 9.90 -5.80 -3.78
C ASN A 182 9.65 -7.24 -3.31
N CYS A 183 8.87 -7.99 -4.08
CA CYS A 183 8.55 -9.40 -3.80
C CYS A 183 9.50 -10.37 -4.52
N GLU A 184 10.46 -9.86 -5.29
CA GLU A 184 11.28 -10.63 -6.21
C GLU A 184 10.39 -11.58 -7.04
N ALA A 185 10.83 -12.82 -7.25
CA ALA A 185 10.06 -13.82 -7.98
C ALA A 185 8.96 -14.50 -7.14
N PHE A 186 8.68 -14.09 -5.89
CA PHE A 186 7.77 -14.83 -5.01
C PHE A 186 6.35 -14.96 -5.59
N GLN A 187 5.76 -13.83 -5.99
CA GLN A 187 4.41 -13.81 -6.54
C GLN A 187 4.41 -14.37 -7.97
N ALA A 188 5.42 -14.02 -8.77
CA ALA A 188 5.58 -14.51 -10.14
C ALA A 188 5.66 -16.05 -10.21
N ARG A 189 6.35 -16.71 -9.26
CA ARG A 189 6.40 -18.17 -9.19
C ARG A 189 5.06 -18.80 -8.85
N ARG A 190 4.24 -18.15 -8.02
CA ARG A 190 2.91 -18.64 -7.61
C ARG A 190 1.84 -18.40 -8.66
N ALA A 191 1.99 -17.35 -9.47
CA ALA A 191 1.08 -16.99 -10.54
C ALA A 191 1.60 -17.37 -11.94
N ASP A 192 2.73 -18.10 -12.03
CA ASP A 192 3.40 -18.51 -13.26
C ASP A 192 3.66 -17.36 -14.28
N ILE A 193 4.12 -16.21 -13.77
CA ILE A 193 4.37 -15.01 -14.59
C ILE A 193 5.82 -14.99 -15.03
N ARG A 194 6.06 -15.25 -16.30
CA ARG A 194 7.40 -15.45 -16.86
C ARG A 194 7.71 -14.42 -17.91
N TYR A 195 8.99 -14.25 -18.21
CA TYR A 195 9.46 -13.46 -19.34
C TYR A 195 10.67 -14.12 -19.96
N ARG A 196 11.00 -13.68 -21.18
CA ARG A 196 12.23 -14.05 -21.85
C ARG A 196 13.08 -12.80 -22.05
N PRO A 197 14.27 -12.68 -21.45
CA PRO A 197 15.11 -11.47 -21.58
C PRO A 197 15.53 -11.17 -23.02
N ALA A 198 15.82 -12.21 -23.80
CA ALA A 198 16.18 -12.13 -25.21
C ALA A 198 15.71 -13.40 -25.95
N PRO A 199 15.47 -13.37 -27.28
CA PRO A 199 14.88 -14.50 -28.04
C PRO A 199 15.49 -15.89 -27.78
N THR A 200 16.79 -15.95 -27.47
CA THR A 200 17.53 -17.19 -27.19
C THR A 200 17.90 -17.39 -25.72
N ALA A 201 17.60 -16.42 -24.84
CA ALA A 201 17.89 -16.52 -23.41
C ALA A 201 16.95 -17.51 -22.71
N PRO A 202 17.37 -18.13 -21.59
CA PRO A 202 16.48 -18.91 -20.75
C PRO A 202 15.25 -18.12 -20.32
N VAL A 203 14.15 -18.84 -20.09
CA VAL A 203 12.94 -18.25 -19.51
C VAL A 203 13.19 -17.99 -18.03
N GLU A 204 12.78 -16.82 -17.56
CA GLU A 204 12.91 -16.39 -16.19
C GLU A 204 11.54 -15.96 -15.62
N TYR A 205 11.44 -15.88 -14.30
CA TYR A 205 10.30 -15.26 -13.63
C TYR A 205 10.56 -13.77 -13.49
N VAL A 206 9.54 -12.95 -13.75
CA VAL A 206 9.63 -11.53 -13.46
C VAL A 206 9.75 -11.29 -11.96
N HIS A 207 10.29 -10.14 -11.58
CA HIS A 207 10.13 -9.62 -10.23
C HIS A 207 8.89 -8.74 -10.14
N THR A 208 8.11 -8.91 -9.07
CA THR A 208 6.92 -8.10 -8.83
C THR A 208 7.16 -7.12 -7.70
N LEU A 209 6.63 -5.91 -7.86
CA LEU A 209 6.66 -4.87 -6.85
C LEU A 209 5.26 -4.31 -6.67
N ASN A 210 4.93 -3.93 -5.45
CA ASN A 210 3.69 -3.26 -5.13
C ASN A 210 3.88 -2.23 -4.03
N GLY A 211 2.98 -1.25 -3.97
CA GLY A 211 2.93 -0.34 -2.86
C GLY A 211 1.88 0.75 -3.00
N SER A 212 1.54 1.37 -1.88
CA SER A 212 0.52 2.41 -1.84
C SER A 212 1.06 3.70 -2.49
N GLY A 213 0.48 4.12 -3.61
CA GLY A 213 0.68 5.44 -4.18
C GLY A 213 0.09 6.53 -3.28
N VAL A 214 -0.99 6.19 -2.56
CA VAL A 214 -1.28 6.54 -1.15
C VAL A 214 -2.54 5.78 -0.66
N ALA A 215 -2.61 5.51 0.65
CA ALA A 215 -3.87 5.12 1.30
C ALA A 215 -4.74 6.37 1.57
N VAL A 216 -5.77 6.59 0.75
CA VAL A 216 -6.54 7.85 0.68
C VAL A 216 -7.13 8.25 2.04
N GLY A 217 -7.67 7.29 2.81
CA GLY A 217 -8.24 7.58 4.13
C GLY A 217 -7.21 8.10 5.14
N ARG A 218 -5.99 7.54 5.13
CA ARG A 218 -4.89 8.00 5.99
C ARG A 218 -4.34 9.33 5.52
N THR A 219 -4.25 9.56 4.20
CA THR A 219 -3.89 10.86 3.62
C THR A 219 -4.88 11.94 4.02
N TRP A 220 -6.17 11.64 3.98
CA TRP A 220 -7.21 12.57 4.42
C TRP A 220 -7.06 12.94 5.89
N LEU A 221 -6.84 11.96 6.77
CA LEU A 221 -6.54 12.23 8.18
C LEU A 221 -5.30 13.13 8.35
N ALA A 222 -4.23 12.85 7.62
CA ALA A 222 -3.02 13.65 7.68
C ALA A 222 -3.24 15.10 7.23
N ILE A 223 -4.05 15.31 6.17
CA ILE A 223 -4.44 16.66 5.73
C ILE A 223 -5.24 17.36 6.83
N LEU A 224 -6.26 16.71 7.39
CA LEU A 224 -7.08 17.28 8.46
C LEU A 224 -6.22 17.73 9.66
N GLU A 225 -5.27 16.91 10.10
CA GLU A 225 -4.46 17.26 11.27
C GLU A 225 -3.37 18.30 11.00
N ASN A 226 -2.71 18.25 9.84
CA ASN A 226 -1.60 19.14 9.51
C ASN A 226 -2.06 20.50 8.95
N TYR A 227 -3.28 20.59 8.42
CA TYR A 227 -3.83 21.80 7.83
C TYR A 227 -5.00 22.41 8.61
N GLN A 228 -5.24 21.97 9.85
CA GLN A 228 -6.25 22.59 10.72
C GLN A 228 -5.83 24.00 11.14
N GLU A 229 -6.82 24.88 11.28
CA GLU A 229 -6.68 26.24 11.79
C GLU A 229 -7.34 26.37 13.18
N ALA A 230 -7.04 27.45 13.90
CA ALA A 230 -7.56 27.68 15.26
C ALA A 230 -9.09 27.77 15.34
N ASP A 231 -9.76 28.18 14.26
CA ASP A 231 -11.23 28.23 14.15
C ASP A 231 -11.85 26.86 13.82
N GLY A 232 -11.02 25.83 13.64
CA GLY A 232 -11.42 24.48 13.28
C GLY A 232 -11.75 24.27 11.80
N SER A 233 -11.47 25.26 10.94
CA SER A 233 -11.43 25.07 9.49
C SER A 233 -10.16 24.32 9.08
N VAL A 234 -10.15 23.79 7.86
CA VAL A 234 -9.01 23.07 7.28
C VAL A 234 -8.60 23.74 5.98
N ARG A 235 -7.36 24.19 5.91
CA ARG A 235 -6.77 24.75 4.69
C ARG A 235 -6.54 23.62 3.67
N ILE A 236 -6.89 23.86 2.41
CA ILE A 236 -6.68 22.88 1.35
C ILE A 236 -5.23 23.02 0.82
N PRO A 237 -4.43 21.93 0.80
CA PRO A 237 -3.12 21.93 0.16
C PRO A 237 -3.20 22.46 -1.27
N GLU A 238 -2.24 23.30 -1.68
CA GLU A 238 -2.27 23.97 -2.99
C GLU A 238 -2.42 22.97 -4.16
N ALA A 239 -1.76 21.81 -4.05
CA ALA A 239 -1.84 20.75 -5.05
C ALA A 239 -3.25 20.15 -5.23
N LEU A 240 -4.15 20.31 -4.25
CA LEU A 240 -5.53 19.81 -4.32
C LEU A 240 -6.54 20.85 -4.80
N ARG A 241 -6.22 22.15 -4.73
CA ARG A 241 -7.16 23.23 -5.11
C ARG A 241 -7.68 23.11 -6.55
N PRO A 242 -6.88 22.73 -7.57
CA PRO A 242 -7.39 22.52 -8.93
C PRO A 242 -8.43 21.40 -9.04
N TYR A 243 -8.45 20.45 -8.10
CA TYR A 243 -9.43 19.37 -8.03
C TYR A 243 -10.67 19.75 -7.18
N MET A 244 -10.71 20.97 -6.66
CA MET A 244 -11.76 21.49 -5.77
C MET A 244 -12.24 22.88 -6.22
N ASP A 245 -12.26 23.14 -7.53
CA ASP A 245 -12.70 24.42 -8.12
C ASP A 245 -12.00 25.67 -7.52
N GLY A 246 -10.74 25.53 -7.14
CA GLY A 246 -9.94 26.60 -6.53
C GLY A 246 -10.23 26.85 -5.05
N LEU A 247 -11.07 26.04 -4.39
CA LEU A 247 -11.38 26.17 -2.97
C LEU A 247 -10.09 26.09 -2.13
N GLU A 248 -9.87 27.08 -1.26
CA GLU A 248 -8.65 27.18 -0.45
C GLU A 248 -8.83 26.68 0.98
N ARG A 249 -10.07 26.54 1.44
CA ARG A 249 -10.41 26.20 2.82
C ARG A 249 -11.76 25.50 2.91
N ILE A 250 -11.85 24.51 3.79
CA ILE A 250 -13.09 23.85 4.20
C ILE A 250 -13.49 24.40 5.58
N GLY A 251 -14.65 25.03 5.67
CA GLY A 251 -15.19 25.55 6.93
C GLY A 251 -15.87 24.47 7.79
N ARG A 252 -16.22 24.83 9.03
CA ARG A 252 -17.17 24.01 9.82
C ARG A 252 -18.57 24.09 9.17
N PRO A 253 -19.34 22.99 9.14
CA PRO A 253 -20.75 23.05 8.77
C PRO A 253 -21.54 23.97 9.72
#